data_AF-A0A2I0IFF3-F1
#
_entry.id   AF-A0A2I0IFF3-F1
#
_cell.length_a   1.000
_cell.length_b   1.000
_cell.length_c   1.000
_cell.angle_alpha   90.00
_cell.angle_beta   90.00
_cell.angle_gamma   90.00
#
_symmetry.space_group_name_H-M   'P 1'
#
loop_
_entity.id
_entity.type
_entity.pdbx_description
1 polymer ?
#
loop_
_entity_poly.entity_id
_entity_poly.type
_entity_poly.pdbx_seq_one_letter_code
_entity_poly.pdbx_strand_id
1 'polypeptide(L)'
;MDRISRRAQVLNNHLTQTPPPPASSLHPSPCLSYSPPELTEKTHFDTADLRRLTDGHNLQDRDWLYGLMVQSKLFNPRNSGGRVFISPDFNQSMEQQREMTMRRIGYLLERGVFQGWLTAKGIEAEMRKFAFLEVVGMFDHSLAIKIGVHFFL
;
A
#
# COMPACT_ATOMS: atom_id res chain seq x y z
N MET A 1 -9.33 42.79 -19.52
CA MET A 1 -8.25 42.27 -20.39
C MET A 1 -8.87 41.37 -21.44
N ASP A 2 -8.51 41.56 -22.71
CA ASP A 2 -8.97 40.70 -23.80
C ASP A 2 -8.44 39.26 -23.64
N ARG A 3 -9.24 38.28 -24.04
CA ARG A 3 -8.98 36.84 -23.86
C ARG A 3 -7.72 36.41 -24.60
N ILE A 4 -7.42 37.07 -25.70
CA ILE A 4 -6.23 36.85 -26.52
C ILE A 4 -4.98 37.32 -25.77
N SER A 5 -5.03 38.51 -25.16
CA SER A 5 -3.93 39.05 -24.36
C SER A 5 -3.58 38.15 -23.17
N ARG A 6 -4.60 37.58 -22.50
CA ARG A 6 -4.38 36.65 -21.37
C ARG A 6 -3.66 35.37 -21.81
N ARG A 7 -4.04 34.79 -22.96
CA ARG A 7 -3.43 33.56 -23.48
C ARG A 7 -1.99 33.78 -23.94
N ALA A 8 -1.72 34.89 -24.61
CA ALA A 8 -0.37 35.27 -25.02
C ALA A 8 0.56 35.45 -23.81
N GLN A 9 0.06 36.07 -22.74
CA GLN A 9 0.82 36.27 -21.51
C GLN A 9 1.16 34.95 -20.80
N VAL A 10 0.22 34.00 -20.74
CA VAL A 10 0.46 32.67 -20.16
C VAL A 10 1.55 31.92 -20.94
N LEU A 11 1.46 31.89 -22.28
CA LEU A 11 2.47 31.23 -23.12
C LEU A 11 3.84 31.89 -22.99
N ASN A 12 3.91 33.22 -22.97
CA ASN A 12 5.16 33.95 -22.81
C ASN A 12 5.84 33.60 -21.48
N ASN A 13 5.08 33.56 -20.37
CA ASN A 13 5.61 33.23 -19.05
C ASN A 13 6.18 31.80 -18.96
N HIS A 14 5.61 30.85 -19.72
CA HIS A 14 6.14 29.49 -19.79
C HIS A 14 7.43 29.39 -20.62
N LEU A 15 7.56 30.21 -21.66
CA LEU A 15 8.72 30.20 -22.56
C LEU A 15 9.93 30.94 -21.99
N THR A 16 9.70 32.02 -21.24
CA THR A 16 10.78 32.89 -20.72
C THR A 16 11.34 32.45 -19.37
N GLN A 17 10.82 31.38 -18.77
CA GLN A 17 11.21 30.85 -17.44
C GLN A 17 11.39 31.95 -16.37
N THR A 18 10.58 33.00 -16.42
CA THR A 18 10.71 34.10 -15.47
C THR A 18 10.24 33.59 -14.10
N PRO A 19 11.10 33.61 -13.06
CA PRO A 19 10.71 33.08 -11.77
C PRO A 19 9.51 33.88 -11.25
N PRO A 20 8.41 33.22 -10.84
CA PRO A 20 7.27 33.94 -10.30
C PRO A 20 7.70 34.66 -9.01
N PRO A 21 7.15 35.86 -8.72
CA PRO A 21 7.28 36.44 -7.40
C PRO A 21 6.76 35.41 -6.36
N PRO A 22 7.32 35.38 -5.13
CA PRO A 22 6.95 34.37 -4.14
C PRO A 22 5.44 34.42 -3.91
N ALA A 23 4.74 33.39 -4.38
CA ALA A 23 3.31 33.26 -4.23
C ALA A 23 2.99 32.88 -2.77
N SER A 24 3.11 33.84 -1.86
CA SER A 24 2.43 33.76 -0.56
C SER A 24 0.94 33.92 -0.81
N SER A 25 0.22 32.83 -1.12
CA SER A 25 -1.26 32.67 -0.96
C SER A 25 -1.84 31.43 -1.69
N LEU A 26 -1.03 30.46 -2.14
CA LEU A 26 -1.60 29.16 -2.53
C LEU A 26 -1.80 28.31 -1.28
N HIS A 27 -2.86 28.60 -0.52
CA HIS A 27 -3.32 27.65 0.50
C HIS A 27 -4.04 26.52 -0.23
N PRO A 28 -3.70 25.24 -0.01
CA PRO A 28 -4.52 24.15 -0.53
C PRO A 28 -5.95 24.36 -0.04
N SER A 29 -6.92 24.21 -0.94
CA SER A 29 -8.33 24.25 -0.60
C SER A 29 -8.57 23.33 0.61
N PRO A 30 -9.47 23.66 1.55
CA PRO A 30 -9.75 22.79 2.70
C PRO A 30 -10.11 21.35 2.30
N CYS A 31 -10.75 21.19 1.14
CA CYS A 31 -11.07 19.89 0.53
C CYS A 31 -9.88 19.14 -0.09
N LEU A 32 -8.72 19.79 -0.26
CA LEU A 32 -7.45 19.16 -0.65
C LEU A 32 -6.54 18.89 0.57
N SER A 33 -6.97 19.32 1.76
CA SER A 33 -6.25 19.10 3.02
C SER A 33 -6.90 17.93 3.76
N TYR A 34 -6.66 16.70 3.28
CA TYR A 34 -7.11 15.51 4.00
C TYR A 34 -6.36 15.41 5.33
N SER A 35 -7.09 15.59 6.43
CA SER A 35 -6.63 15.20 7.76
C SER A 35 -7.27 13.84 8.08
N PRO A 36 -6.46 12.79 8.28
CA PRO A 36 -6.98 11.48 8.67
C PRO A 36 -7.86 11.60 9.93
N PRO A 37 -9.03 10.93 10.00
CA PRO A 37 -9.89 10.95 11.18
C PRO A 37 -9.15 10.57 12.47
N GLU A 38 -8.11 9.74 12.36
CA GLU A 38 -7.27 9.31 13.48
C GLU A 38 -6.49 10.46 14.14
N LEU A 39 -6.36 11.62 13.48
CA LEU A 39 -5.72 12.82 14.06
C LEU A 39 -6.68 13.67 14.89
N THR A 40 -7.99 13.57 14.62
CA THR A 40 -9.01 14.44 15.22
C THR A 40 -9.97 13.70 16.13
N GLU A 41 -10.25 12.44 15.80
CA GLU A 41 -11.22 11.61 16.50
C GLU A 41 -10.52 10.70 17.51
N LYS A 42 -11.12 10.57 18.69
CA LYS A 42 -10.68 9.62 19.70
C LYS A 42 -11.41 8.30 19.50
N THR A 43 -10.68 7.20 19.49
CA THR A 43 -11.29 5.88 19.45
C THR A 43 -11.96 5.56 20.78
N HIS A 44 -13.25 5.21 20.75
CA HIS A 44 -14.06 4.93 21.94
C HIS A 44 -14.08 3.44 22.35
N PHE A 45 -13.36 2.60 21.62
CA PHE A 45 -13.24 1.16 21.85
C PHE A 45 -11.77 0.74 21.78
N ASP A 46 -11.46 -0.42 22.38
CA ASP A 46 -10.13 -1.00 22.27
C ASP A 46 -9.90 -1.54 20.84
N THR A 47 -8.92 -0.97 20.14
CA THR A 47 -8.58 -1.35 18.77
C THR A 47 -7.94 -2.73 18.68
N ALA A 48 -7.29 -3.19 19.74
CA ALA A 48 -6.73 -4.54 19.81
C ALA A 48 -7.86 -5.58 19.93
N ASP A 49 -8.91 -5.29 20.71
CA ASP A 49 -10.08 -6.16 20.80
C ASP A 49 -10.90 -6.17 19.51
N LEU A 50 -11.10 -5.00 18.88
CA LEU A 50 -11.72 -4.95 17.57
C LEU A 50 -10.95 -5.81 16.57
N ARG A 51 -9.61 -5.72 16.57
CA ARG A 51 -8.76 -6.51 15.68
C ARG A 51 -8.86 -8.01 15.96
N ARG A 52 -8.86 -8.43 17.23
CA ARG A 52 -9.07 -9.84 17.60
C ARG A 52 -10.40 -10.36 17.07
N LEU A 53 -11.44 -9.53 17.11
CA LEU A 53 -12.76 -9.86 16.60
C LEU A 53 -12.79 -9.93 15.06
N THR A 54 -12.17 -8.97 14.37
CA THR A 54 -12.22 -8.88 12.90
C THR A 54 -11.30 -9.86 12.20
N ASP A 55 -10.06 -9.98 12.66
CA ASP A 55 -9.05 -10.87 12.05
C ASP A 55 -9.23 -12.32 12.53
N GLY A 56 -9.80 -12.51 13.73
CA GLY A 56 -10.23 -13.80 14.30
C GLY A 56 -9.12 -14.78 14.72
N HIS A 57 -8.05 -14.90 13.94
CA HIS A 57 -7.01 -15.92 14.10
C HIS A 57 -5.64 -15.46 13.59
N ASN A 58 -4.58 -16.18 14.00
CA ASN A 58 -3.20 -16.03 13.51
C ASN A 58 -2.68 -14.56 13.53
N LEU A 59 -3.07 -13.75 14.52
CA LEU A 59 -2.71 -12.33 14.60
C LEU A 59 -1.20 -12.09 14.52
N GLN A 60 -0.41 -12.87 15.26
CA GLN A 60 1.06 -12.74 15.28
C GLN A 60 1.69 -13.10 13.93
N ASP A 61 1.18 -14.13 13.28
CA ASP A 61 1.58 -14.53 11.94
C ASP A 61 1.26 -13.39 10.92
N ARG A 62 0.06 -12.81 11.00
CA ARG A 62 -0.34 -11.67 10.15
C ARG A 62 0.61 -10.48 10.36
N ASP A 63 0.90 -10.14 11.61
CA ASP A 63 1.83 -9.06 11.98
C ASP A 63 3.25 -9.32 11.47
N TRP A 64 3.73 -10.55 11.61
CA TRP A 64 5.04 -10.95 11.12
C TRP A 64 5.17 -10.78 9.61
N LEU A 65 4.20 -11.29 8.84
CA LEU A 65 4.20 -11.16 7.38
C LEU A 65 4.08 -9.69 6.94
N TYR A 66 3.19 -8.92 7.56
CA TYR A 66 3.07 -7.50 7.27
C TYR A 66 4.37 -6.75 7.58
N GLY A 67 5.03 -7.08 8.69
CA GLY A 67 6.33 -6.54 9.07
C GLY A 67 7.41 -6.82 8.01
N LEU A 68 7.46 -8.04 7.47
CA LEU A 68 8.38 -8.37 6.36
C LEU A 68 8.11 -7.52 5.12
N MET A 69 6.84 -7.34 4.76
CA MET A 69 6.45 -6.56 3.58
C MET A 69 6.84 -5.08 3.76
N VAL A 70 6.56 -4.50 4.93
CA VAL A 70 6.91 -3.11 5.26
C VAL A 70 8.42 -2.83 5.19
N GLN A 71 9.24 -3.81 5.56
CA GLN A 71 10.71 -3.67 5.57
C GLN A 71 11.34 -3.71 4.17
N SER A 72 10.61 -4.16 3.14
CA SER A 72 11.15 -4.36 1.80
C SER A 72 10.67 -3.29 0.81
N LYS A 73 11.61 -2.72 0.05
CA LYS A 73 11.31 -1.75 -1.02
C LYS A 73 10.42 -2.33 -2.12
N LEU A 74 10.33 -3.66 -2.25
CA LEU A 74 9.46 -4.34 -3.23
C LEU A 74 7.97 -4.04 -3.00
N PHE A 75 7.58 -3.66 -1.79
CA PHE A 75 6.20 -3.33 -1.41
C PHE A 75 5.94 -1.82 -1.32
N ASN A 76 6.88 -1.01 -1.82
CA ASN A 76 6.78 0.46 -1.89
C ASN A 76 6.35 1.12 -0.56
N PRO A 77 7.11 0.92 0.54
CA PRO A 77 6.77 1.52 1.82
C PRO A 77 6.79 3.06 1.76
N ARG A 78 5.77 3.69 2.34
CA ARG A 78 5.60 5.14 2.44
C ARG A 78 5.30 5.54 3.87
N ASN A 79 6.09 6.48 4.39
CA ASN A 79 5.86 7.06 5.71
C ASN A 79 4.78 8.15 5.61
N SER A 80 3.72 8.03 6.41
CA SER A 80 2.69 9.06 6.56
C SER A 80 2.15 9.05 7.97
N GLY A 81 2.12 10.22 8.63
CA GLY A 81 1.55 10.36 9.98
C GLY A 81 2.20 9.46 11.05
N GLY A 82 3.52 9.18 10.94
CA GLY A 82 4.23 8.28 11.86
C GLY A 82 3.96 6.79 11.64
N ARG A 83 3.24 6.41 10.59
CA ARG A 83 2.99 5.02 10.19
C ARG A 83 3.63 4.73 8.83
N VAL A 84 3.99 3.47 8.60
CA VAL A 84 4.45 3.00 7.30
C VAL A 84 3.30 2.27 6.61
N PHE A 85 2.96 2.71 5.40
CA PHE A 85 1.97 2.06 4.54
C PHE A 85 2.69 1.43 3.36
N ILE A 86 2.15 0.33 2.85
CA ILE A 86 2.63 -0.35 1.65
C ILE A 86 1.51 -0.37 0.62
N SER A 87 1.86 -0.21 -0.66
CA SER A 87 0.90 -0.29 -1.75
C SER A 87 1.58 -0.71 -3.06
N PRO A 88 0.84 -1.27 -4.03
CA PRO A 88 1.34 -1.42 -5.38
C PRO A 88 1.73 -0.06 -5.98
N ASP A 89 2.67 -0.07 -6.92
CA ASP A 89 3.00 1.14 -7.68
C ASP A 89 2.11 1.21 -8.92
N PHE A 90 0.99 1.91 -8.80
CA PHE A 90 -0.02 2.00 -9.86
C PHE A 90 0.45 2.74 -11.13
N ASN A 91 1.68 3.26 -11.16
CA ASN A 91 2.25 3.92 -12.34
C ASN A 91 3.02 2.97 -13.27
N GLN A 92 3.18 1.71 -12.89
CA GLN A 92 3.90 0.70 -13.67
C GLN A 92 3.02 0.06 -14.76
N SER A 93 3.65 -0.36 -15.86
CA SER A 93 2.99 -1.14 -16.90
C SER A 93 2.56 -2.52 -16.40
N MET A 94 1.71 -3.21 -17.16
CA MET A 94 1.26 -4.56 -16.81
C MET A 94 2.43 -5.55 -16.73
N GLU A 95 3.40 -5.45 -17.64
CA GLU A 95 4.59 -6.30 -17.69
C GLU A 95 5.47 -6.07 -16.46
N GLN A 96 5.68 -4.81 -16.09
CA GLN A 96 6.43 -4.43 -14.90
C GLN A 96 5.74 -4.95 -13.62
N GLN A 97 4.41 -4.85 -13.54
CA GLN A 97 3.65 -5.42 -12.41
C GLN A 97 3.79 -6.94 -12.32
N ARG A 98 3.76 -7.64 -13.46
CA ARG A 98 3.96 -9.10 -13.51
C ARG A 98 5.36 -9.48 -13.02
N GLU A 99 6.39 -8.76 -13.46
CA GLU A 99 7.77 -8.96 -12.99
C GLU A 99 7.89 -8.69 -11.49
N MET A 100 7.32 -7.57 -11.00
CA MET A 100 7.33 -7.21 -9.58
C MET A 100 6.58 -8.23 -8.72
N THR A 101 5.47 -8.77 -9.22
CA THR A 101 4.73 -9.85 -8.53
C THR A 101 5.63 -11.06 -8.31
N MET A 102 6.34 -11.51 -9.36
CA MET A 102 7.26 -12.65 -9.23
C MET A 102 8.44 -12.34 -8.29
N ARG A 103 8.99 -11.13 -8.32
CA ARG A 103 10.03 -10.69 -7.37
C ARG A 103 9.55 -10.71 -5.92
N ARG A 104 8.32 -10.24 -5.67
CA ARG A 104 7.69 -10.29 -4.34
C ARG A 104 7.52 -11.73 -3.87
N ILE A 105 7.06 -12.64 -4.73
CA ILE A 105 6.96 -14.08 -4.41
C ILE A 105 8.34 -14.64 -4.05
N GLY A 106 9.37 -14.35 -4.84
CA GLY A 106 10.75 -14.77 -4.54
C GLY A 106 11.24 -14.28 -3.19
N TYR A 107 11.02 -13.00 -2.88
CA TYR A 107 11.35 -12.42 -1.57
C TYR A 107 10.61 -13.12 -0.41
N LEU A 108 9.30 -13.38 -0.55
CA LEU A 108 8.53 -14.08 0.47
C LEU A 108 9.02 -15.52 0.68
N LEU A 109 9.40 -16.20 -0.41
CA LEU A 109 9.99 -17.54 -0.37
C LEU A 109 11.31 -17.54 0.41
N GLU A 110 12.23 -16.62 0.11
CA GLU A 110 13.52 -16.48 0.80
C GLU A 110 13.37 -16.22 2.30
N ARG A 111 12.24 -15.63 2.72
CA ARG A 111 11.91 -15.35 4.13
C ARG A 111 11.13 -16.48 4.82
N GLY A 112 10.92 -17.60 4.14
CA GLY A 112 10.25 -18.77 4.71
C GLY A 112 8.73 -18.62 4.85
N VAL A 113 8.10 -17.67 4.17
CA VAL A 113 6.65 -17.44 4.26
C VAL A 113 5.86 -18.69 3.85
N PHE A 114 6.35 -19.43 2.85
CA PHE A 114 5.72 -20.64 2.33
C PHE A 114 6.15 -21.93 3.05
N GLN A 115 6.89 -21.83 4.15
CA GLN A 115 7.38 -23.01 4.86
C GLN A 115 6.21 -23.85 5.38
N GLY A 116 6.19 -25.12 4.98
CA GLY A 116 5.15 -26.06 5.38
C GLY A 116 3.86 -25.97 4.56
N TRP A 117 3.74 -25.07 3.58
CA TRP A 117 2.47 -24.88 2.87
C TRP A 117 1.99 -26.11 2.08
N LEU A 118 2.92 -26.93 1.60
CA LEU A 118 2.65 -28.18 0.87
C LEU A 118 2.79 -29.44 1.72
N THR A 119 3.38 -29.35 2.91
CA THR A 119 3.79 -30.53 3.70
C THR A 119 3.14 -30.61 5.07
N ALA A 120 2.81 -29.47 5.67
CA ALA A 120 2.10 -29.42 6.94
C ALA A 120 0.65 -29.85 6.75
N LYS A 121 0.09 -30.49 7.78
CA LYS A 121 -1.28 -31.01 7.77
C LYS A 121 -2.04 -30.48 8.99
N GLY A 122 -3.36 -30.39 8.87
CA GLY A 122 -4.26 -30.02 9.96
C GLY A 122 -4.76 -28.58 9.86
N ILE A 123 -5.78 -28.28 10.66
CA ILE A 123 -6.54 -27.03 10.61
C ILE A 123 -5.63 -25.83 10.86
N GLU A 124 -4.74 -25.89 11.85
CA GLU A 124 -3.82 -24.79 12.17
C GLU A 124 -2.92 -24.40 10.98
N ALA A 125 -2.45 -25.39 10.22
CA ALA A 125 -1.63 -25.14 9.03
C ALA A 125 -2.44 -24.46 7.91
N GLU A 126 -3.69 -24.88 7.71
CA GLU A 126 -4.61 -24.24 6.74
C GLU A 126 -4.98 -22.82 7.16
N MET A 127 -5.32 -22.61 8.45
CA MET A 127 -5.67 -21.29 8.98
C MET A 127 -4.51 -20.31 8.88
N ARG A 128 -3.27 -20.76 9.11
CA ARG A 128 -2.07 -19.95 8.90
C ARG A 128 -1.89 -19.57 7.43
N LYS A 129 -2.12 -20.51 6.50
CA LYS A 129 -2.08 -20.23 5.05
C LYS A 129 -3.14 -19.19 4.65
N PHE A 130 -4.37 -19.30 5.14
CA PHE A 130 -5.42 -18.32 4.88
C PHE A 130 -5.05 -16.93 5.43
N ALA A 131 -4.54 -16.87 6.66
CA ALA A 131 -4.10 -15.61 7.25
C ALA A 131 -3.03 -14.91 6.41
N PHE A 132 -2.06 -15.66 5.88
CA PHE A 132 -1.04 -15.11 4.99
C PHE A 132 -1.61 -14.66 3.64
N LEU A 133 -2.52 -15.43 3.05
CA LEU A 133 -3.15 -15.06 1.79
C LEU A 133 -3.97 -13.78 1.91
N GLU A 134 -4.68 -13.59 3.02
CA GLU A 134 -5.43 -12.37 3.31
C GLU A 134 -4.51 -11.15 3.45
N VAL A 135 -3.40 -11.26 4.17
CA VAL A 135 -2.41 -10.17 4.29
C VAL A 135 -1.84 -9.78 2.93
N VAL A 136 -1.50 -10.77 2.11
CA VAL A 136 -1.04 -10.52 0.74
C VAL A 136 -2.15 -9.86 -0.09
N GLY A 137 -3.40 -10.33 0.04
CA GLY A 137 -4.56 -9.82 -0.69
C GLY A 137 -4.94 -8.39 -0.32
N MET A 138 -4.73 -7.99 0.94
CA MET A 138 -4.88 -6.60 1.38
C MET A 138 -3.88 -5.66 0.68
N PHE A 139 -2.69 -6.16 0.34
CA PHE A 139 -1.68 -5.38 -0.38
C PHE A 139 -1.94 -5.35 -1.88
N ASP A 140 -2.05 -6.53 -2.52
CA ASP A 140 -2.20 -6.64 -3.96
C ASP A 140 -2.98 -7.91 -4.35
N HIS A 141 -4.09 -7.70 -5.04
CA HIS A 141 -4.92 -8.80 -5.52
C HIS A 141 -4.16 -9.70 -6.50
N SER A 142 -3.30 -9.15 -7.36
CA SER A 142 -2.55 -9.94 -8.35
C SER A 142 -1.58 -10.92 -7.68
N LEU A 143 -0.88 -10.47 -6.65
CA LEU A 143 0.00 -11.30 -5.83
C LEU A 143 -0.77 -12.40 -5.11
N ALA A 144 -1.92 -12.08 -4.50
CA ALA A 144 -2.75 -13.07 -3.83
C ALA A 144 -3.27 -14.13 -4.79
N ILE A 145 -3.76 -13.75 -5.97
CA ILE A 145 -4.20 -14.72 -6.98
C ILE A 145 -3.04 -15.59 -7.44
N LYS A 146 -1.87 -15.00 -7.73
CA LYS A 146 -0.72 -15.76 -8.24
C LYS A 146 -0.23 -16.82 -7.25
N ILE A 147 -0.25 -16.51 -5.95
CA ILE A 147 0.04 -17.46 -4.87
C ILE A 147 -1.12 -18.45 -4.71
N GLY A 148 -2.35 -17.94 -4.68
CA GLY A 148 -3.58 -18.70 -4.48
C GLY A 148 -3.72 -19.89 -5.43
N VAL A 149 -3.57 -19.64 -6.74
CA VAL A 149 -3.67 -20.69 -7.77
C VAL A 149 -2.60 -21.77 -7.66
N HIS A 150 -1.50 -21.54 -6.93
CA HIS A 150 -0.44 -22.54 -6.78
C HIS A 150 -0.63 -23.44 -5.56
N PHE A 151 -1.30 -22.93 -4.51
CA PHE A 151 -1.40 -23.62 -3.23
C PHE A 151 -2.81 -24.03 -2.82
N PHE A 152 -3.85 -23.46 -3.44
CA PHE A 152 -5.25 -23.68 -3.05
C PHE A 152 -6.16 -24.21 -4.17
N LEU A 153 -5.67 -24.24 -5.42
CA LEU A 153 -6.36 -24.82 -6.59
C LEU A 153 -5.48 -25.89 -7.22
#